data_AF-A0A1H5XD12-F1
#
_entry.id   AF-A0A1H5XD12-F1
#
_cell.length_a   1.000
_cell.length_b   1.000
_cell.length_c   1.000
_cell.angle_alpha   90.00
_cell.angle_beta   90.00
_cell.angle_gamma   90.00
#
_symmetry.space_group_name_H-M   'P 1'
#
loop_
_entity.id
_entity.type
_entity.pdbx_description
1 polymer ?
#
loop_
_entity_poly.entity_id
_entity_poly.type
_entity_poly.pdbx_seq_one_letter_code
_entity_poly.pdbx_strand_id
1 'polypeptide(L)' 'MARSPFLQSVENYMRVHRYSRRTIDSYLYWIKFFILFWNKRHPSELGDAEIEGFLTFLATERNVSAGS' A
#
# COMPACT_ATOMS: atom_id res chain seq x y z
N MET A 1 -4.12 10.60 15.92
CA MET A 1 -2.88 10.21 15.21
C MET A 1 -2.66 11.18 14.08
N ALA A 2 -1.45 11.72 13.93
CA ALA A 2 -1.12 12.60 12.81
C ALA A 2 -1.24 11.84 11.48
N ARG A 3 -1.73 12.52 10.44
CA ARG A 3 -1.83 11.96 9.09
C ARG A 3 -0.42 11.80 8.53
N SER A 4 -0.08 10.63 7.99
CA SER A 4 1.23 10.41 7.36
C SER A 4 1.39 11.37 6.16
N PRO A 5 2.44 12.21 6.10
CA PRO A 5 2.67 13.11 4.97
C PRO A 5 2.80 12.35 3.64
N PHE A 6 3.40 11.17 3.66
CA PHE A 6 3.52 10.29 2.49
C PHE A 6 2.16 9.80 2.00
N LEU A 7 1.29 9.28 2.89
CA LEU A 7 -0.04 8.82 2.47
C LEU A 7 -0.92 9.98 1.96
N GLN A 8 -0.73 11.18 2.52
CA GLN A 8 -1.42 12.37 2.04
C GLN A 8 -0.95 12.81 0.65
N SER A 9 0.35 12.72 0.35
CA SER A 9 0.86 13.03 -1.00
C SER A 9 0.33 12.05 -2.04
N VAL A 10 0.27 10.74 -1.72
CA VAL A 10 -0.32 9.71 -2.59
C VAL A 10 -1.81 9.99 -2.82
N GLU A 11 -2.58 10.28 -1.76
CA GLU A 11 -4.00 10.62 -1.89
C GLU A 11 -4.22 11.83 -2.81
N ASN A 12 -3.43 12.89 -2.62
CA ASN A 12 -3.53 14.09 -3.43
C ASN A 12 -3.19 13.81 -4.90
N TYR A 13 -2.13 13.02 -5.15
CA TYR A 13 -1.77 12.58 -6.49
C TYR A 13 -2.94 11.84 -7.16
N MET A 14 -3.53 10.85 -6.49
CA MET A 14 -4.65 10.10 -7.06
C MET A 14 -5.92 10.94 -7.25
N ARG A 15 -6.20 11.90 -6.35
CA ARG A 15 -7.32 12.84 -6.52
C ARG A 15 -7.16 13.70 -7.77
N VAL A 16 -5.96 14.22 -8.03
CA VAL A 16 -5.66 15.00 -9.26
C VAL A 16 -5.87 14.16 -10.51
N HIS A 17 -5.57 12.86 -10.45
CA HIS A 17 -5.76 11.92 -11.55
C HIS A 17 -7.18 11.33 -11.61
N ARG A 18 -8.14 11.90 -10.87
CA ARG A 18 -9.58 11.54 -10.91
C ARG A 18 -9.86 10.06 -10.59
N TYR A 19 -9.01 9.41 -9.80
CA TYR A 19 -9.35 8.10 -9.26
C TYR A 19 -10.62 8.19 -8.40
N SER A 20 -11.45 7.15 -8.44
CA SER A 20 -12.63 7.10 -7.58
C SER A 20 -12.22 7.10 -6.11
N ARG A 21 -13.06 7.66 -5.23
CA ARG A 21 -12.81 7.62 -3.77
C ARG A 21 -12.56 6.20 -3.27
N ARG A 22 -13.36 5.23 -3.76
CA ARG A 22 -13.21 3.81 -3.44
C ARG A 22 -11.83 3.28 -3.83
N THR A 23 -11.35 3.61 -5.02
CA THR A 23 -10.02 3.20 -5.50
C THR A 23 -8.92 3.80 -4.63
N ILE A 24 -9.03 5.08 -4.29
CA ILE A 24 -8.07 5.78 -3.42
C ILE A 24 -8.01 5.10 -2.04
N ASP A 25 -9.16 4.83 -1.43
CA ASP A 25 -9.22 4.18 -0.12
C ASP A 25 -8.59 2.79 -0.14
N SER A 26 -8.85 1.99 -1.19
CA SER A 26 -8.23 0.68 -1.38
C SER A 26 -6.72 0.77 -1.55
N TYR A 27 -6.22 1.71 -2.35
CA TYR A 27 -4.79 1.87 -2.58
C TYR A 27 -4.08 2.33 -1.31
N LEU A 28 -4.62 3.32 -0.60
CA LEU A 28 -4.04 3.80 0.66
C LEU A 28 -4.02 2.70 1.73
N TYR A 29 -5.03 1.83 1.77
CA TYR A 29 -5.03 0.67 2.65
C TYR A 29 -3.84 -0.25 2.36
N TRP A 30 -3.67 -0.67 1.11
CA TRP A 30 -2.58 -1.60 0.73
C TRP A 30 -1.20 -0.99 0.89
N ILE A 31 -1.02 0.28 0.50
CA ILE A 31 0.25 1.00 0.66
C ILE A 31 0.61 1.12 2.15
N LYS A 32 -0.35 1.49 3.01
CA LYS A 32 -0.12 1.55 4.46
C LYS A 32 0.22 0.17 5.02
N PHE A 33 -0.46 -0.88 4.56
CA PHE A 33 -0.24 -2.22 5.07
C PHE A 33 1.15 -2.76 4.69
N PHE A 34 1.59 -2.52 3.45
CA PHE A 34 2.94 -2.82 2.98
C PHE A 34 4.01 -2.12 3.82
N ILE A 35 3.86 -0.82 4.08
CA ILE A 35 4.80 -0.05 4.91
C ILE A 35 4.87 -0.61 6.34
N LEU A 36 3.72 -0.99 6.92
CA LEU A 36 3.68 -1.55 8.27
C LEU A 36 4.30 -2.95 8.35
N PHE A 37 4.11 -3.77 7.32
CA PHE A 37 4.72 -5.09 7.22
C PHE A 37 6.25 -5.01 7.22
N TRP A 38 6.82 -4.02 6.52
CA TRP A 38 8.26 -3.75 6.49
C TRP A 38 8.74 -2.75 7.57
N ASN A 39 8.13 -2.78 8.76
CA ASN A 39 8.56 -2.03 9.94
C ASN A 39 8.66 -0.50 9.75
N LYS A 40 7.78 0.08 8.92
CA LYS A 40 7.74 1.52 8.60
C LYS A 40 8.97 2.03 7.85
N ARG A 41 9.72 1.16 7.18
CA ARG A 41 10.71 1.56 6.17
C ARG A 41 10.02 2.37 5.07
N HIS A 42 10.68 3.39 4.57
CA HIS A 42 10.10 4.22 3.52
C HIS A 42 10.01 3.40 2.22
N PRO A 43 8.93 3.48 1.42
CA PRO A 43 8.79 2.69 0.19
C PRO A 43 9.91 2.86 -0.85
N SER A 44 10.63 3.99 -0.83
CA SER A 44 11.81 4.16 -1.70
C SER A 44 13.01 3.28 -1.33
N GLU A 45 13.00 2.68 -0.14
CA GLU A 45 14.02 1.75 0.36
C GLU A 45 13.60 0.29 0.19
N LEU A 46 12.41 0.04 -0.37
CA LEU A 46 11.82 -1.29 -0.55
C LEU A 46 11.76 -1.57 -2.06
N GLY A 47 12.35 -2.69 -2.47
CA GLY A 47 12.43 -3.08 -3.87
C GLY A 47 11.60 -4.32 -4.18
N ASP A 48 11.92 -4.96 -5.29
CA ASP A 48 11.19 -6.11 -5.82
C ASP A 48 11.16 -7.28 -4.82
N ALA A 49 12.26 -7.55 -4.13
CA ALA A 49 12.33 -8.62 -3.12
C ALA A 49 11.34 -8.40 -1.96
N GLU A 50 11.19 -7.16 -1.49
CA GLU A 50 10.22 -6.83 -0.45
C GLU A 50 8.77 -6.88 -0.93
N ILE A 51 8.54 -6.57 -2.21
CA ILE A 51 7.23 -6.72 -2.85
C ILE A 51 6.87 -8.20 -2.95
N GLU A 52 7.76 -9.06 -3.47
CA GLU A 52 7.55 -10.50 -3.57
C GLU A 52 7.31 -11.14 -2.21
N GLY A 53 8.09 -10.77 -1.20
CA GLY A 53 7.91 -11.24 0.18
C GLY A 53 6.54 -10.84 0.74
N PHE A 54 6.08 -9.61 0.47
CA PHE A 54 4.75 -9.17 0.90
C PHE A 54 3.63 -9.91 0.18
N LEU A 55 3.72 -10.10 -1.14
CA LEU A 55 2.72 -10.84 -1.91
C LEU A 55 2.65 -12.32 -1.47
N THR A 56 3.79 -12.93 -1.17
CA THR A 56 3.87 -14.29 -0.62
C THR A 56 3.14 -14.36 0.72
N PHE A 57 3.43 -13.43 1.64
CA PHE A 57 2.72 -13.32 2.92
C PHE A 57 1.21 -13.13 2.75
N LEU A 58 0.76 -12.33 1.78
CA LEU A 58 -0.66 -12.15 1.50
C LEU A 58 -1.33 -13.45 1.06
N ALA A 59 -0.64 -14.24 0.23
CA ALA A 59 -1.15 -15.50 -0.28
C ALA A 59 -1.16 -16.60 0.81
N THR A 60 -0.11 -16.73 1.60
CA THR A 60 0.06 -17.85 2.54
C THR A 60 -0.58 -17.59 3.91
N GLU A 61 -0.34 -16.42 4.49
CA GLU A 61 -0.76 -16.13 5.87
C GLU A 61 -2.12 -15.42 5.92
N ARG A 62 -2.39 -14.57 4.93
CA ARG A 62 -3.61 -13.75 4.89
C ARG A 62 -4.70 -14.34 4.01
N ASN A 63 -4.42 -15.44 3.28
CA ASN A 63 -5.35 -16.14 2.40
C ASN A 63 -6.12 -15.18 1.47
N VAL A 64 -5.44 -14.13 0.98
CA VAL A 64 -6.06 -13.16 0.07
C VAL A 64 -6.17 -13.82 -1.30
N SER A 65 -7.37 -13.77 -1.90
CA SER A 65 -7.57 -14.28 -3.25
C SER A 65 -6.78 -13.45 -4.26
N ALA A 66 -6.15 -14.11 -5.23
CA ALA A 66 -5.75 -13.44 -6.46
C ALA A 66 -7.00 -12.74 -7.03
N GLY A 67 -6.89 -11.43 -7.29
CA GLY A 67 -7.99 -10.68 -7.88
C GLY A 67 -8.40 -11.33 -9.20
N SER A 68 -9.68 -11.69 -9.32
CA SER A 68 -10.29 -12.26 -10.53
C SER A 68 -10.41 -11.24 -11.65
#